data_AF-A0A8H7FXM8-F1
#
_entry.id   AF-A0A8H7FXM8-F1
#
_cell.length_a   1.000
_cell.length_b   1.000
_cell.length_c   1.000
_cell.angle_alpha   90.00
_cell.angle_beta   90.00
_cell.angle_gamma   90.00
#
_symmetry.space_group_name_H-M   'P 1'
#
loop_
_entity.id
_entity.type
_entity.pdbx_description
1 polymer ?
#
loop_
_entity_poly.entity_id
_entity_poly.type
_entity_poly.pdbx_seq_one_letter_code
_entity_poly.pdbx_strand_id
1 'polypeptide(L)'
;MLEDLDAQGKAAQLEHNLLHNLDAPTSDFPDEVLSMIFEAGATLDLREDHADVFGCIVSHVSHRWRSVALGTPRLWTQIQFIGEPHVINHYAPRMLPNDGHIPPPASLDKGFTCLSRSGVTLVDIYIDLNERDIVDELYQSIADHIGHCRSLALMGVRKNSLPKILEIASQHRAPVLVSLSLSGLSSPSFPTSLFPLGAPRLKHVALGSFTIYSIAPAFHTAFRSVTQLQLSPIYLDDAGMYDSFRRMLMSLHSLSHLELSNFAATLSPETLQPIELATPQYLEIGFDSPREFDNIIRVIRTPNLNCPLLARSPHSVWPAWRLMLPDCHCPSLRHLVDDFATTASKDFNWLAKLYPNIEKLTLRMWEPEEGGGREDLREILTAIVGPWPSGNDE
;
A
#
# COMPACT_ATOMS: atom_id res chain seq x y z
N MET A 1 -58.20 -4.44 -7.09
CA MET A 1 -58.47 -3.72 -5.82
C MET A 1 -57.25 -3.64 -4.91
N LEU A 2 -56.64 -4.76 -4.45
CA LEU A 2 -55.42 -4.68 -3.62
C LEU A 2 -54.21 -4.15 -4.42
N GLU A 3 -54.05 -4.63 -5.65
CA GLU A 3 -53.00 -4.16 -6.58
C GLU A 3 -53.16 -2.67 -6.95
N ASP A 4 -54.40 -2.21 -7.14
CA ASP A 4 -54.69 -0.80 -7.45
C ASP A 4 -54.34 0.14 -6.29
N LEU A 5 -54.62 -0.28 -5.05
CA LEU A 5 -54.27 0.47 -3.85
C LEU A 5 -52.75 0.53 -3.63
N ASP A 6 -52.04 -0.56 -3.91
CA ASP A 6 -50.57 -0.59 -3.83
C ASP A 6 -49.94 0.31 -4.91
N ALA A 7 -50.49 0.30 -6.13
CA ALA A 7 -50.06 1.19 -7.21
C ALA A 7 -50.32 2.67 -6.87
N GLN A 8 -51.49 2.99 -6.31
CA GLN A 8 -51.84 4.36 -5.90
C GLN A 8 -50.99 4.83 -4.71
N GLY A 9 -50.70 3.96 -3.75
CA GLY A 9 -49.79 4.23 -2.64
C GLY A 9 -48.37 4.54 -3.12
N LYS A 10 -47.84 3.75 -4.07
CA LYS A 10 -46.53 4.00 -4.71
C LYS A 10 -46.50 5.33 -5.47
N ALA A 11 -47.57 5.67 -6.18
CA ALA A 11 -47.66 6.94 -6.91
C ALA A 11 -47.68 8.14 -5.96
N ALA A 12 -48.49 8.10 -4.90
CA ALA A 12 -48.55 9.18 -3.90
C ALA A 12 -47.23 9.36 -3.15
N GLN A 13 -46.54 8.25 -2.80
CA GLN A 13 -45.23 8.32 -2.17
C GLN A 13 -44.18 8.94 -3.12
N LEU A 14 -44.24 8.62 -4.40
CA LEU A 14 -43.35 9.19 -5.41
C LEU A 14 -43.58 10.70 -5.58
N GLU A 15 -44.84 11.14 -5.61
CA GLU A 15 -45.20 12.56 -5.66
C GLU A 15 -44.73 13.31 -4.40
N HIS A 16 -44.95 12.75 -3.22
CA HIS A 16 -44.47 13.33 -1.96
C HIS A 16 -42.93 13.48 -1.95
N ASN A 17 -42.20 12.44 -2.36
CA ASN A 17 -40.74 12.47 -2.44
C ASN A 17 -40.25 13.50 -3.46
N LEU A 18 -40.96 13.71 -4.57
CA LEU A 18 -40.64 14.75 -5.54
C LEU A 18 -40.78 16.15 -4.95
N LEU A 19 -41.90 16.44 -4.28
CA LEU A 19 -42.14 17.75 -3.65
C LEU A 19 -41.13 18.02 -2.53
N HIS A 20 -40.89 17.04 -1.65
CA HIS A 20 -39.90 17.17 -0.59
C HIS A 20 -38.48 17.45 -1.12
N ASN A 21 -38.10 16.84 -2.26
CA ASN A 21 -36.81 17.09 -2.90
C ASN A 21 -36.73 18.46 -3.60
N LEU A 22 -37.86 19.01 -4.06
CA LEU A 22 -37.91 20.36 -4.64
C LEU A 22 -37.71 21.44 -3.58
N ASP A 23 -38.23 21.21 -2.37
CA ASP A 23 -38.10 22.15 -1.24
C ASP A 23 -36.73 22.09 -0.55
N ALA A 24 -35.89 21.10 -0.88
CA ALA A 24 -34.54 20.99 -0.32
C ALA A 24 -33.65 22.14 -0.87
N PRO A 25 -32.90 22.88 -0.04
CA PRO A 25 -32.06 24.00 -0.49
C PRO A 25 -31.04 23.63 -1.58
N THR A 26 -30.71 22.35 -1.71
CA THR A 26 -29.81 21.82 -2.73
C THR A 26 -30.43 21.71 -4.13
N SER A 27 -31.76 21.83 -4.25
CA SER A 27 -32.49 21.74 -5.52
C SER A 27 -32.22 22.95 -6.43
N ASP A 28 -31.88 24.10 -5.86
CA ASP A 28 -31.65 25.37 -6.56
C ASP A 28 -30.22 25.52 -7.09
N PHE A 29 -29.25 24.73 -6.62
CA PHE A 29 -27.89 24.82 -7.13
C PHE A 29 -27.82 24.41 -8.59
N PRO A 30 -27.01 25.04 -9.46
CA PRO A 30 -26.70 24.52 -10.80
C PRO A 30 -26.01 23.15 -10.76
N ASP A 31 -26.13 22.37 -11.84
CA ASP A 31 -25.51 21.03 -11.95
C ASP A 31 -23.98 21.10 -11.81
N GLU A 32 -23.35 22.18 -12.30
CA GLU A 32 -21.91 22.42 -12.18
C GLU A 32 -21.49 22.63 -10.73
N VAL A 33 -22.31 23.33 -9.94
CA VAL A 33 -22.05 23.55 -8.51
C VAL A 33 -22.19 22.25 -7.74
N LEU A 34 -23.21 21.44 -8.05
CA LEU A 34 -23.34 20.10 -7.46
C LEU A 34 -22.15 19.20 -7.84
N SER A 35 -21.71 19.23 -9.09
CA SER A 35 -20.53 18.48 -9.55
C SER A 35 -19.27 18.88 -8.79
N MET A 36 -19.03 20.18 -8.59
CA MET A 36 -17.91 20.68 -7.77
C MET A 36 -18.01 20.24 -6.30
N ILE A 37 -19.21 20.27 -5.71
CA ILE A 37 -19.45 19.76 -4.36
C ILE A 37 -19.14 18.27 -4.29
N PHE A 38 -19.57 17.50 -5.30
CA PHE A 38 -19.33 16.06 -5.33
C PHE A 38 -17.84 15.74 -5.48
N GLU A 39 -17.12 16.46 -6.34
CA GLU A 39 -15.67 16.31 -6.50
C GLU A 39 -14.95 16.61 -5.18
N ALA A 40 -15.33 17.70 -4.49
CA ALA A 40 -14.79 18.02 -3.19
C ALA A 40 -15.07 16.92 -2.15
N GLY A 41 -16.29 16.39 -2.12
CA GLY A 41 -16.67 15.25 -1.26
C GLY A 41 -15.82 14.00 -1.53
N ALA A 42 -15.64 13.64 -2.79
CA ALA A 42 -14.82 12.49 -3.19
C ALA A 42 -13.35 12.63 -2.76
N THR A 43 -12.81 13.85 -2.69
CA THR A 43 -11.44 14.07 -2.17
C THR A 43 -11.30 13.94 -0.66
N LEU A 44 -12.39 14.10 0.10
CA LEU A 44 -12.38 13.95 1.56
C LEU A 44 -12.49 12.48 1.98
N ASP A 45 -13.19 11.67 1.19
CA ASP A 45 -13.44 10.24 1.42
C ASP A 45 -12.18 9.37 1.32
N LEU A 46 -11.06 9.94 0.87
CA LEU A 46 -9.77 9.24 0.67
C LEU A 46 -9.08 8.82 1.96
N ARG A 47 -9.71 9.04 3.12
CA ARG A 47 -9.11 8.83 4.44
C ARG A 47 -9.70 7.65 5.20
N GLU A 48 -10.75 7.00 4.71
CA GLU A 48 -11.44 5.92 5.42
C GLU A 48 -11.52 4.64 4.58
N ASP A 49 -11.46 3.48 5.25
CA ASP A 49 -11.54 2.11 4.68
C ASP A 49 -12.93 1.78 4.10
N HIS A 50 -13.72 2.80 3.76
CA HIS A 50 -15.08 2.62 3.26
C HIS A 50 -15.05 2.30 1.77
N ALA A 51 -15.35 1.04 1.46
CA ALA A 51 -15.32 0.43 0.13
C ALA A 51 -16.33 1.02 -0.88
N ASP A 52 -17.18 1.97 -0.47
CA ASP A 52 -18.17 2.57 -1.35
C ASP A 52 -17.67 3.92 -1.87
N VAL A 53 -17.31 3.95 -3.16
CA VAL A 53 -16.94 5.17 -3.89
C VAL A 53 -18.00 6.25 -3.64
N PHE A 54 -17.61 7.41 -3.11
CA PHE A 54 -18.49 8.57 -2.87
C PHE A 54 -19.51 8.83 -4.00
N GLY A 55 -19.06 8.70 -5.26
CA GLY A 55 -19.91 8.80 -6.46
C GLY A 55 -21.13 7.85 -6.45
N CYS A 56 -20.98 6.63 -5.95
CA CYS A 56 -22.08 5.70 -5.73
C CYS A 56 -23.08 6.27 -4.73
N ILE A 57 -22.63 6.77 -3.58
CA ILE A 57 -23.47 7.30 -2.51
C ILE A 57 -24.32 8.47 -3.02
N VAL A 58 -23.67 9.49 -3.59
CA VAL A 58 -24.38 10.67 -4.09
C VAL A 58 -25.32 10.34 -5.26
N SER A 59 -25.03 9.31 -6.05
CA SER A 59 -25.90 8.87 -7.13
C SER A 59 -27.21 8.22 -6.64
N HIS A 60 -27.35 7.90 -5.35
CA HIS A 60 -28.56 7.31 -4.77
C HIS A 60 -29.46 8.31 -4.03
N VAL A 61 -29.05 9.57 -3.88
CA VAL A 61 -29.82 10.58 -3.14
C VAL A 61 -31.10 10.99 -3.86
N SER A 62 -30.99 11.40 -5.12
CA SER A 62 -32.13 11.82 -5.94
C SER A 62 -31.87 11.56 -7.43
N HIS A 63 -32.90 11.62 -8.27
CA HIS A 63 -32.73 11.48 -9.73
C HIS A 63 -31.79 12.53 -10.31
N ARG A 64 -31.86 13.77 -9.82
CA ARG A 64 -30.99 14.86 -10.26
C ARG A 64 -29.54 14.60 -9.85
N TRP A 65 -29.31 14.26 -8.58
CA TRP A 65 -27.97 13.94 -8.08
C TRP A 65 -27.37 12.74 -8.81
N ARG A 66 -28.18 11.72 -9.12
CA ARG A 66 -27.79 10.60 -9.99
C ARG A 66 -27.30 11.10 -11.35
N SER A 67 -28.09 11.93 -12.03
CA SER A 67 -27.72 12.46 -13.34
C SER A 67 -26.38 13.22 -13.30
N VAL A 68 -26.23 14.13 -12.33
CA VAL A 68 -25.00 14.91 -12.14
C VAL A 68 -23.80 14.01 -11.80
N ALA A 69 -23.97 13.06 -10.88
CA ALA A 69 -22.91 12.15 -10.48
C ALA A 69 -22.45 11.24 -11.63
N LEU A 70 -23.39 10.67 -12.38
CA LEU A 70 -23.10 9.85 -13.56
C LEU A 70 -22.45 10.67 -14.68
N GLY A 71 -22.82 11.94 -14.82
CA GLY A 71 -22.22 12.89 -15.76
C GLY A 71 -20.90 13.52 -15.31
N THR A 72 -20.38 13.16 -14.13
CA THR A 72 -19.12 13.70 -13.59
C THR A 72 -18.04 12.60 -13.53
N PRO A 73 -17.22 12.41 -14.59
CA PRO A 73 -16.21 11.36 -14.67
C PRO A 73 -15.21 11.32 -13.50
N ARG A 74 -14.90 12.48 -12.92
CA ARG A 74 -13.96 12.64 -11.81
C ARG A 74 -14.39 11.94 -10.52
N LEU A 75 -15.67 11.60 -10.37
CA LEU A 75 -16.16 10.82 -9.23
C LEU A 75 -15.82 9.33 -9.34
N TRP A 76 -15.38 8.88 -10.51
CA TRP A 76 -15.18 7.46 -10.85
C TRP A 76 -13.71 7.13 -11.08
N THR A 77 -12.78 7.96 -10.60
CA THR A 77 -11.34 7.84 -10.88
C THR A 77 -10.60 6.91 -9.94
N GLN A 78 -11.19 6.54 -8.80
CA GLN A 78 -10.59 5.59 -7.86
C GLN A 78 -11.29 4.27 -7.95
N ILE A 79 -10.55 3.29 -8.48
CA ILE A 79 -11.14 2.05 -8.97
C ILE A 79 -10.52 0.93 -8.18
N GLN A 80 -11.36 0.26 -7.39
CA GLN A 80 -10.93 -0.82 -6.52
C GLN A 80 -11.57 -2.13 -6.98
N PHE A 81 -10.75 -3.15 -7.19
CA PHE A 81 -11.15 -4.53 -7.41
C PHE A 81 -10.72 -5.34 -6.20
N ILE A 82 -11.58 -5.38 -5.19
CA ILE A 82 -11.32 -6.10 -3.94
C ILE A 82 -12.05 -7.45 -4.00
N GLY A 83 -11.30 -8.54 -3.95
CA GLY A 83 -11.82 -9.88 -3.74
C GLY A 83 -12.37 -9.98 -2.33
N GLU A 84 -13.50 -10.66 -2.16
CA GLU A 84 -14.03 -10.90 -0.83
C GLU A 84 -12.95 -11.55 0.04
N PRO A 85 -12.69 -11.01 1.25
CA PRO A 85 -11.75 -11.63 2.16
C PRO A 85 -12.20 -13.07 2.33
N HIS A 86 -11.25 -13.98 2.17
CA HIS A 86 -11.45 -15.35 2.56
C HIS A 86 -11.63 -15.27 4.08
N VAL A 87 -12.88 -15.15 4.52
CA VAL A 87 -13.24 -15.49 5.88
C VAL A 87 -12.93 -16.97 5.93
N ILE A 88 -11.70 -17.30 6.32
CA ILE A 88 -11.28 -18.65 6.64
C ILE A 88 -12.05 -18.96 7.91
N ASN A 89 -13.34 -19.23 7.75
CA ASN A 89 -14.18 -19.71 8.81
C ASN A 89 -13.71 -21.13 9.01
N HIS A 90 -12.67 -21.30 9.84
CA HIS A 90 -12.04 -22.58 10.15
C HIS A 90 -13.06 -23.61 10.69
N TYR A 91 -14.29 -23.19 10.98
CA TYR A 91 -15.39 -23.99 11.48
C TYR A 91 -16.49 -24.30 10.44
N ALA A 92 -16.45 -23.75 9.21
CA ALA A 92 -17.40 -24.13 8.18
C ALA A 92 -16.86 -25.34 7.39
N PRO A 93 -17.50 -26.52 7.47
CA PRO A 93 -17.07 -27.70 6.70
C PRO A 93 -17.04 -27.33 5.21
N ARG A 94 -15.97 -27.75 4.51
CA ARG A 94 -15.78 -27.66 3.05
C ARG A 94 -16.92 -28.36 2.29
N MET A 95 -18.09 -27.76 2.26
CA MET A 95 -19.15 -28.07 1.32
C MET A 95 -18.86 -27.23 0.09
N LEU A 96 -17.84 -27.62 -0.67
CA LEU A 96 -17.60 -27.07 -2.00
C LEU A 96 -18.84 -27.43 -2.84
N PRO A 97 -19.57 -26.45 -3.41
CA PRO A 97 -20.60 -26.74 -4.39
C PRO A 97 -19.94 -27.48 -5.55
N ASN A 98 -20.46 -28.67 -5.88
CA ASN A 98 -19.93 -29.51 -6.97
C ASN A 98 -20.07 -28.88 -8.37
N ASP A 99 -20.82 -27.79 -8.50
CA ASP A 99 -20.94 -27.03 -9.74
C ASP A 99 -20.10 -25.75 -9.62
N GLY A 100 -18.85 -25.84 -10.09
CA GLY A 100 -17.74 -24.89 -9.87
C GLY A 100 -17.87 -23.48 -10.46
N HIS A 101 -19.07 -22.90 -10.52
CA HIS A 101 -19.29 -21.50 -10.86
C HIS A 101 -19.67 -20.71 -9.60
N ILE A 102 -18.66 -20.23 -8.90
CA ILE A 102 -18.86 -19.15 -7.91
C ILE A 102 -19.16 -17.88 -8.74
N PRO A 103 -20.32 -17.22 -8.55
CA PRO A 103 -20.61 -15.99 -9.26
C PRO A 103 -19.50 -14.96 -9.01
N PRO A 104 -19.15 -14.13 -10.02
CA PRO A 104 -18.15 -13.09 -9.85
C PRO A 104 -18.57 -12.19 -8.67
N PRO A 105 -17.63 -11.81 -7.79
CA PRO A 105 -17.96 -10.99 -6.64
C PRO A 105 -18.52 -9.65 -7.13
N ALA A 106 -19.57 -9.15 -6.48
CA ALA A 106 -20.25 -7.90 -6.85
C ALA A 106 -19.32 -6.67 -6.91
N SER A 107 -18.12 -6.77 -6.31
CA SER A 107 -17.06 -5.77 -6.40
C SER A 107 -16.48 -5.60 -7.81
N LEU A 108 -16.44 -6.66 -8.64
CA LEU A 108 -15.92 -6.55 -10.01
C LEU A 108 -16.82 -5.67 -10.89
N ASP A 109 -18.14 -5.88 -10.82
CA ASP A 109 -19.12 -5.10 -11.58
C ASP A 109 -19.07 -3.61 -11.23
N LYS A 110 -18.88 -3.30 -9.93
CA LYS A 110 -18.66 -1.92 -9.46
C LYS A 110 -17.39 -1.34 -10.10
N GLY A 111 -16.27 -2.06 -10.09
CA GLY A 111 -15.01 -1.62 -10.68
C GLY A 111 -15.10 -1.36 -12.18
N PHE A 112 -15.71 -2.28 -12.95
CA PHE A 112 -15.97 -2.08 -14.38
C PHE A 112 -16.87 -0.89 -14.67
N THR A 113 -17.90 -0.71 -13.84
CA THR A 113 -18.80 0.45 -13.94
C THR A 113 -18.04 1.76 -13.71
N CYS A 114 -17.13 1.80 -12.73
CA CYS A 114 -16.30 2.98 -12.47
C CYS A 114 -15.36 3.28 -13.64
N LEU A 115 -14.66 2.27 -14.18
CA LEU A 115 -13.81 2.43 -15.37
C LEU A 115 -14.59 3.03 -16.53
N SER A 116 -15.73 2.43 -16.89
CA SER A 116 -16.57 2.90 -17.98
C SER A 116 -17.00 4.35 -17.81
N ARG A 117 -17.31 4.78 -16.58
CA ARG A 117 -17.73 6.16 -16.26
C ARG A 117 -16.56 7.15 -16.20
N SER A 118 -15.35 6.69 -15.88
CA SER A 118 -14.16 7.53 -15.81
C SER A 118 -13.74 8.08 -17.19
N GLY A 119 -14.05 7.33 -18.26
CA GLY A 119 -13.78 7.71 -19.64
C GLY A 119 -12.28 7.86 -19.90
N VAL A 120 -11.84 9.08 -20.22
CA VAL A 120 -10.42 9.42 -20.47
C VAL A 120 -9.78 10.18 -19.31
N THR A 121 -10.46 10.25 -18.16
CA THR A 121 -9.97 10.95 -16.98
C THR A 121 -8.82 10.18 -16.34
N LEU A 122 -7.92 10.86 -15.64
CA LEU A 122 -6.84 10.18 -14.91
C LEU A 122 -7.41 9.26 -13.83
N VAL A 123 -7.01 7.99 -13.85
CA VAL A 123 -7.49 6.97 -12.89
C VAL A 123 -6.38 6.45 -11.99
N ASP A 124 -6.77 6.03 -10.78
CA ASP A 124 -5.97 5.18 -9.90
C ASP A 124 -6.66 3.82 -9.81
N ILE A 125 -5.94 2.77 -10.15
CA ILE A 125 -6.44 1.39 -10.20
C ILE A 125 -5.76 0.59 -9.09
N TYR A 126 -6.56 0.06 -8.19
CA TYR A 126 -6.15 -0.81 -7.11
C TYR A 126 -6.84 -2.17 -7.25
N ILE A 127 -6.06 -3.24 -7.30
CA ILE A 127 -6.53 -4.61 -7.49
C ILE A 127 -5.97 -5.44 -6.34
N ASP A 128 -6.86 -5.97 -5.52
CA ASP A 128 -6.52 -6.95 -4.48
C ASP A 128 -7.53 -8.08 -4.55
N LEU A 129 -7.18 -9.16 -5.24
CA LEU A 129 -8.12 -10.25 -5.51
C LEU A 129 -8.03 -11.40 -4.49
N ASN A 130 -7.29 -11.23 -3.39
CA ASN A 130 -7.13 -12.21 -2.33
C ASN A 130 -6.91 -13.65 -2.86
N GLU A 131 -5.84 -13.79 -3.64
CA GLU A 131 -5.39 -14.99 -4.32
C GLU A 131 -6.37 -15.56 -5.35
N ARG A 132 -7.15 -14.72 -6.03
CA ARG A 132 -7.93 -15.10 -7.23
C ARG A 132 -7.21 -14.67 -8.51
N ASP A 133 -7.61 -15.29 -9.63
CA ASP A 133 -7.14 -14.90 -10.95
C ASP A 133 -7.91 -13.67 -11.45
N ILE A 134 -7.20 -12.76 -12.13
CA ILE A 134 -7.82 -11.66 -12.86
C ILE A 134 -8.56 -12.23 -14.08
N VAL A 135 -9.83 -11.85 -14.26
CA VAL A 135 -10.65 -12.22 -15.42
C VAL A 135 -10.18 -11.48 -16.68
N ASP A 136 -10.39 -12.06 -17.87
CA ASP A 136 -9.82 -11.51 -19.11
C ASP A 136 -10.36 -10.11 -19.46
N GLU A 137 -11.60 -9.81 -19.09
CA GLU A 137 -12.23 -8.50 -19.24
C GLU A 137 -11.49 -7.41 -18.44
N LEU A 138 -10.91 -7.77 -17.28
CA LEU A 138 -10.16 -6.84 -16.44
C LEU A 138 -8.77 -6.57 -17.02
N TYR A 139 -8.10 -7.56 -17.65
CA TYR A 139 -6.86 -7.31 -18.39
C TYR A 139 -7.08 -6.30 -19.52
N GLN A 140 -8.13 -6.49 -20.31
CA GLN A 140 -8.46 -5.57 -21.40
C GLN A 140 -8.76 -4.17 -20.86
N SER A 141 -9.55 -4.10 -19.79
CA SER A 141 -9.87 -2.84 -19.13
C SER A 141 -8.63 -2.09 -18.64
N ILE A 142 -7.65 -2.80 -18.05
CA ILE A 142 -6.38 -2.19 -17.61
C ILE A 142 -5.58 -1.70 -18.82
N ALA A 143 -5.52 -2.49 -19.90
CA ALA A 143 -4.83 -2.11 -21.13
C ALA A 143 -5.42 -0.82 -21.74
N ASP A 144 -6.74 -0.68 -21.73
CA ASP A 144 -7.44 0.50 -22.25
C ASP A 144 -7.18 1.76 -21.40
N HIS A 145 -6.94 1.60 -20.09
CA HIS A 145 -6.78 2.72 -19.14
C HIS A 145 -5.32 3.05 -18.78
N ILE A 146 -4.36 2.18 -19.09
CA ILE A 146 -2.95 2.35 -18.69
C ILE A 146 -2.33 3.67 -19.16
N GLY A 147 -2.77 4.18 -20.32
CA GLY A 147 -2.29 5.43 -20.90
C GLY A 147 -2.63 6.68 -20.08
N HIS A 148 -3.67 6.62 -19.26
CA HIS A 148 -4.10 7.68 -18.37
C HIS A 148 -4.16 7.24 -16.90
N CYS A 149 -3.57 6.08 -16.57
CA CYS A 149 -3.45 5.58 -15.21
C CYS A 149 -2.32 6.30 -14.46
N ARG A 150 -2.65 6.94 -13.34
CA ARG A 150 -1.69 7.65 -12.47
C ARG A 150 -1.10 6.73 -11.42
N SER A 151 -1.88 5.82 -10.86
CA SER A 151 -1.43 4.84 -9.87
C SER A 151 -1.97 3.46 -10.23
N LEU A 152 -1.08 2.48 -10.34
CA LEU A 152 -1.45 1.09 -10.56
C LEU A 152 -0.93 0.24 -9.40
N ALA A 153 -1.84 -0.35 -8.63
CA ALA A 153 -1.53 -1.22 -7.52
C ALA A 153 -2.17 -2.60 -7.73
N LEU A 154 -1.35 -3.65 -7.71
CA LEU A 154 -1.77 -5.03 -7.74
C LEU A 154 -1.22 -5.75 -6.53
N MET A 155 -2.08 -6.26 -5.67
CA MET A 155 -1.73 -7.00 -4.47
C MET A 155 -2.54 -8.29 -4.39
N GLY A 156 -2.03 -9.28 -3.66
CA GLY A 156 -2.77 -10.52 -3.43
C GLY A 156 -3.20 -11.25 -4.71
N VAL A 157 -2.50 -11.10 -5.84
CA VAL A 157 -2.88 -11.77 -7.10
C VAL A 157 -2.20 -13.12 -7.27
N ARG A 158 -2.87 -14.06 -7.95
CA ARG A 158 -2.30 -15.37 -8.28
C ARG A 158 -1.10 -15.28 -9.22
N LYS A 159 -0.34 -16.37 -9.23
CA LYS A 159 0.94 -16.50 -9.95
C LYS A 159 0.89 -16.15 -11.44
N ASN A 160 -0.26 -16.37 -12.09
CA ASN A 160 -0.42 -16.18 -13.53
C ASN A 160 -0.90 -14.77 -13.91
N SER A 161 -1.32 -13.97 -12.93
CA SER A 161 -1.90 -12.65 -13.20
C SER A 161 -0.86 -11.56 -13.44
N LEU A 162 0.20 -11.54 -12.63
CA LEU A 162 1.30 -10.57 -12.80
C LEU A 162 2.01 -10.65 -14.17
N PRO A 163 2.35 -11.84 -14.72
CA PRO A 163 2.93 -11.92 -16.07
C PRO A 163 2.10 -11.22 -17.15
N LYS A 164 0.77 -11.43 -17.16
CA LYS A 164 -0.14 -10.80 -18.13
C LYS A 164 -0.16 -9.28 -17.99
N ILE A 165 -0.12 -8.77 -16.75
CA ILE A 165 -0.09 -7.32 -16.48
C ILE A 165 1.25 -6.70 -16.91
N LEU A 166 2.36 -7.39 -16.64
CA LEU A 166 3.68 -6.98 -17.11
C LEU A 166 3.76 -7.00 -18.64
N GLU A 167 3.12 -7.97 -19.30
CA GLU A 167 2.98 -8.03 -20.75
C GLU A 167 2.19 -6.82 -21.27
N ILE A 168 1.03 -6.49 -20.69
CA ILE A 168 0.26 -5.27 -21.02
C ILE A 168 1.13 -4.02 -20.85
N ALA A 169 1.81 -3.88 -19.71
CA ALA A 169 2.69 -2.75 -19.42
C ALA A 169 3.89 -2.66 -20.40
N SER A 170 4.33 -3.78 -20.96
CA SER A 170 5.39 -3.81 -21.99
C SER A 170 4.90 -3.38 -23.38
N GLN A 171 3.59 -3.44 -23.63
CA GLN A 171 2.98 -3.09 -24.91
C GLN A 171 2.45 -1.65 -24.95
N HIS A 172 2.23 -1.04 -23.78
CA HIS A 172 1.55 0.25 -23.68
C HIS A 172 2.44 1.37 -23.14
N ARG A 173 2.02 2.61 -23.42
CA ARG A 173 2.64 3.82 -22.86
C ARG A 173 1.97 4.14 -21.52
N ALA A 174 2.75 4.61 -20.56
CA ALA A 174 2.26 5.07 -19.26
C ALA A 174 2.78 6.49 -18.94
N PRO A 175 2.43 7.50 -19.76
CA PRO A 175 3.04 8.84 -19.68
C PRO A 175 2.74 9.59 -18.38
N VAL A 176 1.65 9.23 -17.71
CA VAL A 176 1.15 9.88 -16.49
C VAL A 176 1.29 9.01 -15.24
N LEU A 177 1.82 7.80 -15.35
CA LEU A 177 1.98 6.89 -14.22
C LEU A 177 3.02 7.44 -13.24
N VAL A 178 2.58 7.67 -12.00
CA VAL A 178 3.38 8.20 -10.89
C VAL A 178 3.74 7.10 -9.89
N SER A 179 2.84 6.16 -9.68
CA SER A 179 2.98 5.08 -8.69
C SER A 179 2.72 3.71 -9.32
N LEU A 180 3.58 2.75 -9.02
CA LEU A 180 3.43 1.35 -9.40
C LEU A 180 3.69 0.47 -8.18
N SER A 181 2.66 -0.24 -7.72
CA SER A 181 2.78 -1.24 -6.66
C SER A 181 2.41 -2.61 -7.22
N LEU A 182 3.32 -3.58 -7.12
CA LEU A 182 3.11 -4.94 -7.61
C LEU A 182 3.50 -5.91 -6.52
N SER A 183 2.58 -6.75 -6.06
CA SER A 183 2.81 -7.80 -5.07
C SER A 183 1.99 -9.04 -5.44
N GLY A 184 2.61 -10.21 -5.44
CA GLY A 184 1.91 -11.45 -5.76
C GLY A 184 2.61 -12.70 -5.23
N LEU A 185 1.98 -13.84 -5.46
CA LEU A 185 2.47 -15.14 -4.98
C LEU A 185 3.60 -15.73 -5.87
N SER A 186 3.95 -15.07 -6.97
CA SER A 186 5.05 -15.43 -7.85
C SER A 186 5.94 -14.24 -8.12
N SER A 187 7.19 -14.54 -8.48
CA SER A 187 8.20 -13.59 -8.92
C SER A 187 8.40 -13.71 -10.45
N PRO A 188 7.45 -13.26 -11.29
CA PRO A 188 7.65 -13.33 -12.73
C PRO A 188 8.80 -12.41 -13.15
N SER A 189 9.55 -12.82 -14.16
CA SER A 189 10.58 -11.96 -14.76
C SER A 189 9.92 -10.77 -15.42
N PHE A 190 10.40 -9.57 -15.10
CA PHE A 190 10.04 -8.37 -15.84
C PHE A 190 10.50 -8.48 -17.29
N PRO A 191 9.70 -7.95 -18.23
CA PRO A 191 10.12 -7.82 -19.62
C PRO A 191 11.33 -6.88 -19.70
N THR A 192 12.17 -7.07 -20.73
CA THR A 192 13.36 -6.25 -20.98
C THR A 192 13.03 -4.75 -21.08
N SER A 193 11.84 -4.41 -21.56
CA SER A 193 11.33 -3.05 -21.65
C SER A 193 9.93 -2.95 -21.04
N LEU A 194 9.86 -2.58 -19.77
CA LEU A 194 8.60 -2.16 -19.15
C LEU A 194 8.31 -0.73 -19.58
N PHE A 195 7.11 -0.46 -20.11
CA PHE A 195 6.77 0.83 -20.72
C PHE A 195 7.80 1.26 -21.78
N PRO A 196 7.77 0.70 -23.01
CA PRO A 196 8.84 0.87 -24.02
C PRO A 196 9.07 2.33 -24.44
N LEU A 197 8.15 3.24 -24.11
CA LEU A 197 8.27 4.67 -24.36
C LEU A 197 8.41 5.49 -23.05
N GLY A 198 8.79 4.80 -21.99
CA GLY A 198 9.00 5.29 -20.65
C GLY A 198 7.71 5.47 -19.84
N ALA A 199 7.91 5.54 -18.53
CA ALA A 199 6.99 6.12 -17.57
C ALA A 199 7.70 7.33 -16.94
N PRO A 200 7.81 8.47 -17.64
CA PRO A 200 8.71 9.57 -17.25
C PRO A 200 8.33 10.22 -15.91
N ARG A 201 7.08 10.02 -15.47
CA ARG A 201 6.56 10.52 -14.20
C ARG A 201 6.60 9.50 -13.08
N LEU A 202 7.11 8.28 -13.32
CA LEU A 202 7.13 7.24 -12.30
C LEU A 202 8.11 7.62 -11.19
N LYS A 203 7.56 7.81 -9.98
CA LYS A 203 8.27 8.26 -8.78
C LYS A 203 8.24 7.24 -7.67
N HIS A 204 7.14 6.50 -7.54
CA HIS A 204 6.94 5.54 -6.46
C HIS A 204 6.85 4.13 -7.06
N VAL A 205 7.71 3.24 -6.58
CA VAL A 205 7.70 1.83 -6.97
C VAL A 205 7.72 0.99 -5.71
N ALA A 206 6.73 0.12 -5.54
CA ALA A 206 6.66 -0.87 -4.47
C ALA A 206 6.60 -2.26 -5.10
N LEU A 207 7.57 -3.12 -4.80
CA LEU A 207 7.65 -4.47 -5.35
C LEU A 207 7.62 -5.51 -4.23
N GLY A 208 6.61 -6.36 -4.31
CA GLY A 208 6.24 -7.41 -3.39
C GLY A 208 6.64 -8.80 -3.90
N SER A 209 7.45 -9.56 -3.16
CA SER A 209 7.76 -10.98 -3.45
C SER A 209 8.47 -11.22 -4.79
N PHE A 210 9.30 -10.28 -5.25
CA PHE A 210 10.10 -10.44 -6.46
C PHE A 210 11.55 -10.83 -6.16
N THR A 211 12.16 -11.65 -7.03
CA THR A 211 13.60 -11.89 -6.99
C THR A 211 14.34 -10.76 -7.68
N ILE A 212 15.57 -10.48 -7.26
CA ILE A 212 16.39 -9.41 -7.86
C ILE A 212 16.62 -9.63 -9.37
N TYR A 213 16.86 -10.88 -9.78
CA TYR A 213 17.00 -11.21 -11.21
C TYR A 213 15.74 -10.92 -12.01
N SER A 214 14.56 -11.12 -11.41
CA SER A 214 13.30 -10.86 -12.07
C SER A 214 13.07 -9.38 -12.34
N ILE A 215 13.54 -8.48 -11.47
CA ILE A 215 13.26 -7.04 -11.57
C ILE A 215 14.37 -6.24 -12.24
N ALA A 216 15.61 -6.75 -12.27
CA ALA A 216 16.79 -6.04 -12.78
C ALA A 216 16.59 -5.35 -14.16
N PRO A 217 15.91 -5.95 -15.16
CA PRO A 217 15.70 -5.30 -16.45
C PRO A 217 14.93 -3.96 -16.38
N ALA A 218 13.98 -3.85 -15.44
CA ALA A 218 13.13 -2.66 -15.31
C ALA A 218 13.89 -1.44 -14.76
N PHE A 219 14.99 -1.65 -14.03
CA PHE A 219 15.78 -0.58 -13.42
C PHE A 219 16.59 0.23 -14.45
N HIS A 220 16.97 -0.41 -15.55
CA HIS A 220 17.68 0.26 -16.63
C HIS A 220 16.76 1.07 -17.54
N THR A 221 15.44 0.85 -17.46
CA THR A 221 14.45 1.44 -18.36
C THR A 221 13.43 2.28 -17.59
N ALA A 222 12.38 1.64 -17.06
CA ALA A 222 11.23 2.29 -16.44
C ALA A 222 11.56 3.03 -15.14
N PHE A 223 12.49 2.51 -14.33
CA PHE A 223 12.67 3.03 -12.96
C PHE A 223 13.72 4.13 -12.84
N ARG A 224 14.29 4.62 -13.94
CA ARG A 224 15.35 5.65 -13.90
C ARG A 224 14.96 6.94 -13.16
N SER A 225 13.67 7.29 -13.15
CA SER A 225 13.14 8.50 -12.51
C SER A 225 12.59 8.29 -11.10
N VAL A 226 12.68 7.06 -10.56
CA VAL A 226 12.09 6.68 -9.28
C VAL A 226 12.81 7.38 -8.14
N THR A 227 12.02 7.98 -7.25
CA THR A 227 12.49 8.71 -6.07
C THR A 227 12.18 7.96 -4.78
N GLN A 228 11.18 7.07 -4.80
CA GLN A 228 10.83 6.20 -3.68
C GLN A 228 10.73 4.76 -4.16
N LEU A 229 11.50 3.88 -3.53
CA LEU A 229 11.52 2.45 -3.83
C LEU A 229 11.25 1.67 -2.55
N GLN A 230 10.23 0.81 -2.60
CA GLN A 230 9.92 -0.16 -1.56
C GLN A 230 10.07 -1.56 -2.12
N LEU A 231 10.77 -2.44 -1.39
CA LEU A 231 11.00 -3.83 -1.78
C LEU A 231 10.70 -4.73 -0.58
N SER A 232 9.87 -5.76 -0.75
CA SER A 232 9.43 -6.63 0.35
C SER A 232 8.87 -7.98 -0.13
N PRO A 233 9.26 -9.15 0.39
CA PRO A 233 10.55 -9.45 1.01
C PRO A 233 11.70 -9.46 -0.01
N ILE A 234 12.94 -9.37 0.46
CA ILE A 234 14.14 -9.55 -0.38
C ILE A 234 15.03 -10.63 0.22
N TYR A 235 15.33 -11.66 -0.58
CA TYR A 235 16.26 -12.72 -0.22
C TYR A 235 17.50 -12.65 -1.12
N LEU A 236 18.69 -12.53 -0.52
CA LEU A 236 19.98 -12.53 -1.21
C LEU A 236 20.79 -13.75 -0.79
N ASP A 237 20.61 -14.85 -1.52
CA ASP A 237 21.19 -16.15 -1.17
C ASP A 237 22.60 -16.36 -1.72
N ASP A 238 22.99 -15.61 -2.75
CA ASP A 238 24.28 -15.75 -3.41
C ASP A 238 24.90 -14.38 -3.80
N ALA A 239 26.22 -14.38 -4.03
CA ALA A 239 26.97 -13.18 -4.36
C ALA A 239 26.53 -12.53 -5.68
N GLY A 240 26.02 -13.30 -6.64
CA GLY A 240 25.49 -12.79 -7.91
C GLY A 240 24.17 -12.03 -7.74
N MET A 241 23.29 -12.50 -6.85
CA MET A 241 22.07 -11.78 -6.47
C MET A 241 22.41 -10.46 -5.80
N TYR A 242 23.37 -10.49 -4.88
CA TYR A 242 23.88 -9.30 -4.23
C TYR A 242 24.48 -8.30 -5.22
N ASP A 243 25.36 -8.75 -6.13
CA ASP A 243 25.98 -7.88 -7.12
C ASP A 243 24.97 -7.26 -8.08
N SER A 244 23.90 -8.01 -8.39
CA SER A 244 22.79 -7.50 -9.19
C SER A 244 21.99 -6.46 -8.43
N PHE A 245 21.67 -6.72 -7.15
CA PHE A 245 20.97 -5.78 -6.26
C PHE A 245 21.76 -4.49 -6.06
N ARG A 246 23.07 -4.61 -5.83
CA ARG A 246 24.00 -3.49 -5.70
C ARG A 246 24.00 -2.63 -6.96
N ARG A 247 24.22 -3.22 -8.14
CA ARG A 247 24.22 -2.49 -9.42
C ARG A 247 22.87 -1.80 -9.69
N MET A 248 21.80 -2.50 -9.37
CA MET A 248 20.43 -2.01 -9.50
C MET A 248 20.21 -0.75 -8.66
N LEU A 249 20.46 -0.80 -7.34
CA LEU A 249 20.29 0.36 -6.47
C LEU A 249 21.21 1.52 -6.84
N MET A 250 22.48 1.26 -7.17
CA MET A 250 23.43 2.29 -7.58
C MET A 250 23.04 2.96 -8.92
N SER A 251 22.20 2.33 -9.74
CA SER A 251 21.70 2.94 -10.98
C SER A 251 20.58 3.96 -10.75
N LEU A 252 19.99 3.99 -9.56
CA LEU A 252 18.88 4.88 -9.20
C LEU A 252 19.38 6.22 -8.63
N HIS A 253 19.94 7.04 -9.51
CA HIS A 253 20.51 8.34 -9.17
C HIS A 253 19.49 9.37 -8.62
N SER A 254 18.19 9.12 -8.78
CA SER A 254 17.12 9.98 -8.25
C SER A 254 16.54 9.47 -6.92
N LEU A 255 17.03 8.34 -6.39
CA LEU A 255 16.44 7.70 -5.24
C LEU A 255 16.65 8.54 -3.98
N SER A 256 15.55 8.97 -3.37
CA SER A 256 15.53 9.79 -2.15
C SER A 256 14.98 9.03 -0.93
N HIS A 257 14.18 7.99 -1.17
CA HIS A 257 13.55 7.15 -0.15
C HIS A 257 13.74 5.69 -0.56
N LEU A 258 14.32 4.89 0.33
CA LEU A 258 14.47 3.45 0.14
C LEU A 258 13.86 2.73 1.34
N GLU A 259 12.91 1.84 1.10
CA GLU A 259 12.35 0.93 2.09
C GLU A 259 12.67 -0.52 1.70
N LEU A 260 13.35 -1.23 2.59
CA LEU A 260 13.69 -2.64 2.43
C LEU A 260 13.00 -3.40 3.55
N SER A 261 11.89 -4.07 3.26
CA SER A 261 11.16 -4.85 4.26
C SER A 261 11.49 -6.34 4.12
N ASN A 262 11.56 -7.06 5.26
CA ASN A 262 11.90 -8.48 5.34
C ASN A 262 13.14 -8.84 4.49
N PHE A 263 14.22 -8.08 4.71
CA PHE A 263 15.47 -8.30 4.01
C PHE A 263 16.30 -9.38 4.71
N ALA A 264 16.63 -10.44 3.97
CA ALA A 264 17.50 -11.50 4.44
C ALA A 264 18.68 -11.69 3.47
N ALA A 265 19.90 -11.66 4.01
CA ALA A 265 21.12 -11.97 3.28
C ALA A 265 21.94 -12.99 4.06
N THR A 266 22.19 -14.14 3.44
CA THR A 266 22.97 -15.24 4.04
C THR A 266 24.49 -15.03 3.90
N LEU A 267 24.89 -14.01 3.12
CA LEU A 267 26.28 -13.71 2.77
C LEU A 267 27.04 -13.03 3.91
N SER A 268 28.34 -13.31 4.00
CA SER A 268 29.22 -12.62 4.96
C SER A 268 29.51 -11.19 4.48
N PRO A 269 29.23 -10.15 5.29
CA PRO A 269 29.41 -8.75 4.88
C PRO A 269 30.88 -8.42 4.58
N GLU A 270 31.84 -9.14 5.18
CA GLU A 270 33.28 -8.90 4.98
C GLU A 270 33.75 -9.14 3.55
N THR A 271 33.04 -9.99 2.80
CA THR A 271 33.37 -10.31 1.40
C THR A 271 32.64 -9.41 0.39
N LEU A 272 31.69 -8.59 0.84
CA LEU A 272 30.80 -7.87 -0.04
C LEU A 272 31.27 -6.43 -0.28
N GLN A 273 31.16 -5.99 -1.52
CA GLN A 273 31.42 -4.60 -1.89
C GLN A 273 30.26 -3.70 -1.43
N PRO A 274 30.50 -2.63 -0.67
CA PRO A 274 29.41 -1.77 -0.17
C PRO A 274 28.53 -1.18 -1.27
N ILE A 275 27.25 -1.02 -0.99
CA ILE A 275 26.26 -0.31 -1.80
C ILE A 275 26.33 1.16 -1.41
N GLU A 276 26.90 1.99 -2.28
CA GLU A 276 27.02 3.43 -2.04
C GLU A 276 25.84 4.15 -2.67
N LEU A 277 24.96 4.68 -1.83
CA LEU A 277 23.81 5.46 -2.28
C LEU A 277 24.07 6.93 -1.99
N ALA A 278 24.29 7.71 -3.04
CA ALA A 278 24.69 9.12 -2.90
C ALA A 278 23.55 10.06 -2.49
N THR A 279 22.31 9.68 -2.78
CA THR A 279 21.12 10.54 -2.72
C THR A 279 20.04 10.20 -1.69
N PRO A 280 19.94 8.99 -1.10
CA PRO A 280 18.85 8.71 -0.18
C PRO A 280 18.87 9.64 1.01
N GLN A 281 17.75 10.32 1.20
CA GLN A 281 17.48 11.11 2.37
C GLN A 281 16.87 10.21 3.44
N TYR A 282 15.97 9.31 3.06
CA TYR A 282 15.27 8.36 3.94
C TYR A 282 15.65 6.92 3.63
N LEU A 283 15.92 6.13 4.67
CA LEU A 283 16.20 4.71 4.58
C LEU A 283 15.40 3.99 5.68
N GLU A 284 14.53 3.07 5.29
CA GLU A 284 13.81 2.17 6.19
C GLU A 284 14.22 0.73 5.92
N ILE A 285 14.50 0.00 6.99
CA ILE A 285 14.97 -1.38 6.95
C ILE A 285 14.08 -2.19 7.91
N GLY A 286 13.22 -3.00 7.31
CA GLY A 286 12.53 -4.13 7.93
C GLY A 286 13.42 -5.38 7.95
N PHE A 287 13.57 -6.00 9.12
CA PHE A 287 14.39 -7.20 9.30
C PHE A 287 13.75 -8.20 10.27
N ASP A 288 14.02 -9.49 10.04
CA ASP A 288 13.53 -10.59 10.87
C ASP A 288 14.51 -10.92 12.01
N SER A 289 15.80 -10.67 11.79
CA SER A 289 16.85 -10.87 12.80
C SER A 289 17.85 -9.70 12.90
N PRO A 290 18.39 -9.43 14.09
CA PRO A 290 19.40 -8.37 14.26
C PRO A 290 20.71 -8.59 13.49
N ARG A 291 21.05 -9.85 13.19
CA ARG A 291 22.19 -10.18 12.33
C ARG A 291 21.95 -9.72 10.89
N GLU A 292 20.73 -9.84 10.38
CA GLU A 292 20.38 -9.30 9.06
C GLU A 292 20.46 -7.79 9.04
N PHE A 293 19.96 -7.12 10.08
CA PHE A 293 20.12 -5.67 10.19
C PHE A 293 21.60 -5.25 10.17
N ASP A 294 22.47 -5.88 10.98
CA ASP A 294 23.91 -5.61 10.98
C ASP A 294 24.54 -5.85 9.60
N ASN A 295 24.17 -6.93 8.92
CA ASN A 295 24.61 -7.19 7.56
C ASN A 295 24.20 -6.05 6.60
N ILE A 296 22.96 -5.56 6.69
CA ILE A 296 22.45 -4.51 5.80
C ILE A 296 23.15 -3.17 6.07
N ILE A 297 23.31 -2.77 7.33
CA ILE A 297 23.95 -1.48 7.67
C ILE A 297 25.44 -1.46 7.30
N ARG A 298 26.12 -2.62 7.32
CA ARG A 298 27.52 -2.73 6.87
C ARG A 298 27.65 -2.64 5.35
N VAL A 299 26.64 -3.18 4.67
CA VAL A 299 26.56 -3.22 3.20
C VAL A 299 26.14 -1.88 2.63
N ILE A 300 25.10 -1.24 3.17
CA ILE A 300 24.51 -0.02 2.62
C ILE A 300 25.19 1.20 3.26
N ARG A 301 25.93 1.95 2.45
CA ARG A 301 26.56 3.20 2.84
C ARG A 301 25.81 4.37 2.24
N THR A 302 25.24 5.19 3.11
CA THR A 302 24.51 6.42 2.77
C THR A 302 25.22 7.61 3.43
N PRO A 303 26.31 8.14 2.82
CA PRO A 303 27.09 9.21 3.44
C PRO A 303 26.29 10.50 3.68
N ASN A 304 25.19 10.69 2.94
CA ASN A 304 24.31 11.85 3.01
C ASN A 304 22.96 11.56 3.69
N LEU A 305 22.88 10.53 4.55
CA LEU A 305 21.64 10.21 5.25
C LEU A 305 21.29 11.35 6.22
N ASN A 306 20.49 12.30 5.72
CA ASN A 306 20.03 13.45 6.49
C ASN A 306 18.81 13.10 7.35
N CYS A 307 17.98 12.16 6.89
CA CYS A 307 16.81 11.71 7.61
C CYS A 307 17.12 10.46 8.44
N PRO A 308 16.19 10.05 9.29
CA PRO A 308 16.38 8.92 10.17
C PRO A 308 16.51 7.63 9.37
N LEU A 309 17.51 6.81 9.70
CA LEU A 309 17.39 5.38 9.45
C LEU A 309 16.22 4.88 10.31
N LEU A 310 15.23 4.23 9.70
CA LEU A 310 14.12 3.60 10.41
C LEU A 310 14.33 2.08 10.41
N ALA A 311 14.50 1.50 11.59
CA ALA A 311 14.53 0.05 11.77
C ALA A 311 13.13 -0.43 12.12
N ARG A 312 12.66 -1.51 11.49
CA ARG A 312 11.35 -2.16 11.72
C ARG A 312 11.54 -3.67 11.87
N SER A 313 10.86 -4.32 12.82
CA SER A 313 10.90 -5.78 12.95
C SER A 313 9.48 -6.35 13.05
N PRO A 314 8.91 -6.91 11.97
CA PRO A 314 7.49 -7.22 11.90
C PRO A 314 7.09 -8.59 12.47
N HIS A 315 8.04 -9.46 12.86
CA HIS A 315 7.73 -10.84 13.28
C HIS A 315 8.57 -11.36 14.45
N SER A 316 9.38 -10.51 15.09
CA SER A 316 10.23 -10.98 16.18
C SER A 316 9.45 -11.10 17.49
N VAL A 317 9.35 -12.32 18.01
CA VAL A 317 8.85 -12.61 19.37
C VAL A 317 9.79 -12.03 20.46
N TRP A 318 10.95 -11.55 20.05
CA TRP A 318 12.01 -11.00 20.90
C TRP A 318 12.25 -9.55 20.51
N PRO A 319 12.40 -8.61 21.46
CA PRO A 319 12.67 -7.22 21.13
C PRO A 319 13.89 -7.11 20.21
N ALA A 320 13.72 -6.49 19.03
CA ALA A 320 14.72 -6.44 17.97
C ALA A 320 16.09 -5.93 18.46
N TRP A 321 16.10 -5.08 19.47
CA TRP A 321 17.32 -4.52 20.04
C TRP A 321 18.09 -5.51 20.95
N ARG A 322 17.46 -6.54 21.56
CA ARG A 322 18.16 -7.49 22.45
C ARG A 322 19.23 -8.34 21.76
N LEU A 323 19.10 -8.56 20.46
CA LEU A 323 20.07 -9.37 19.70
C LEU A 323 21.01 -8.50 18.85
N MET A 324 20.92 -7.17 18.96
CA MET A 324 21.89 -6.31 18.32
C MET A 324 23.24 -6.46 19.00
N LEU A 325 24.25 -6.86 18.22
CA LEU A 325 25.60 -7.06 18.71
C LEU A 325 26.13 -5.74 19.27
N PRO A 326 26.88 -5.74 20.39
CA PRO A 326 27.52 -4.55 20.95
C PRO A 326 28.33 -3.72 19.94
N ASP A 327 28.74 -4.36 18.84
CA ASP A 327 29.58 -3.79 17.79
C ASP A 327 28.78 -3.09 16.66
N CYS A 328 27.44 -3.09 16.71
CA CYS A 328 26.59 -2.45 15.70
C CYS A 328 26.56 -0.93 15.91
N HIS A 329 27.60 -0.22 15.47
CA HIS A 329 27.61 1.24 15.50
C HIS A 329 26.88 1.83 14.29
N CYS A 330 25.63 2.24 14.49
CA CYS A 330 24.89 3.05 13.53
C CYS A 330 24.73 4.49 14.07
N PRO A 331 25.76 5.35 13.96
CA PRO A 331 25.71 6.71 14.53
C PRO A 331 24.65 7.60 13.87
N SER A 332 24.18 7.23 12.68
CA SER A 332 23.15 7.94 11.92
C SER A 332 21.72 7.50 12.26
N LEU A 333 21.54 6.51 13.14
CA LEU A 333 20.21 6.07 13.58
C LEU A 333 19.57 7.16 14.44
N ARG A 334 18.54 7.81 13.90
CA ARG A 334 17.77 8.84 14.61
C ARG A 334 16.37 8.36 15.01
N HIS A 335 15.74 7.47 14.25
CA HIS A 335 14.37 7.05 14.52
C HIS A 335 14.29 5.53 14.58
N LEU A 336 13.69 4.97 15.62
CA LEU A 336 13.51 3.54 15.76
C LEU A 336 12.01 3.24 15.83
N VAL A 337 11.52 2.31 15.00
CA VAL A 337 10.13 1.83 15.05
C VAL A 337 10.16 0.36 15.47
N ASP A 338 9.70 0.08 16.68
CA ASP A 338 9.52 -1.29 17.14
C ASP A 338 8.04 -1.65 17.00
N ASP A 339 7.72 -2.62 16.13
CA ASP A 339 6.34 -3.06 15.90
C ASP A 339 5.88 -4.10 16.93
N PHE A 340 6.79 -4.60 17.79
CA PHE A 340 6.53 -5.70 18.74
C PHE A 340 7.20 -5.43 20.09
N ALA A 341 6.95 -4.24 20.65
CA ALA A 341 7.38 -3.92 22.00
C ALA A 341 6.63 -4.81 23.02
N THR A 342 7.15 -6.02 23.24
CA THR A 342 6.74 -6.88 24.36
C THR A 342 7.17 -6.21 25.66
N THR A 343 6.41 -6.47 26.72
CA THR A 343 6.44 -5.83 28.05
C THR A 343 7.73 -6.01 28.86
N ALA A 344 8.83 -6.46 28.23
CA ALA A 344 10.12 -6.60 28.87
C ALA A 344 10.81 -5.23 29.04
N SER A 345 10.23 -4.39 29.90
CA SER A 345 10.49 -2.97 30.17
C SER A 345 11.87 -2.58 30.72
N LYS A 346 12.85 -3.49 30.83
CA LYS A 346 14.09 -3.22 31.58
C LYS A 346 15.29 -2.68 30.79
N ASP A 347 15.21 -2.65 29.46
CA ASP A 347 16.42 -2.54 28.66
C ASP A 347 16.45 -1.35 27.68
N PHE A 348 15.47 -0.44 27.74
CA PHE A 348 15.54 0.84 27.00
C PHE A 348 16.77 1.67 27.39
N ASN A 349 17.25 1.52 28.64
CA ASN A 349 18.50 2.11 29.10
C ASN A 349 19.72 1.64 28.30
N TRP A 350 19.71 0.39 27.83
CA TRP A 350 20.77 -0.13 26.99
C TRP A 350 20.67 0.41 25.56
N LEU A 351 19.45 0.51 25.02
CA LEU A 351 19.17 1.08 23.71
C LEU A 351 19.61 2.55 23.62
N ALA A 352 19.31 3.34 24.66
CA ALA A 352 19.76 4.74 24.78
C ALA A 352 21.29 4.86 24.85
N LYS A 353 21.99 3.87 25.43
CA LYS A 353 23.47 3.84 25.47
C LYS A 353 24.08 3.46 24.12
N LEU A 354 23.47 2.51 23.41
CA LEU A 354 23.97 2.03 22.13
C LEU A 354 23.72 3.04 21.00
N TYR A 355 22.60 3.75 21.06
CA TYR A 355 22.18 4.73 20.06
C TYR A 355 21.85 6.07 20.72
N PRO A 356 22.87 6.81 21.18
CA PRO A 356 22.67 8.07 21.91
C PRO A 356 22.04 9.19 21.07
N ASN A 357 21.97 9.02 19.74
CA ASN A 357 21.42 10.00 18.79
C ASN A 357 19.97 9.71 18.37
N ILE A 358 19.26 8.77 19.01
CA ILE A 358 17.84 8.54 18.71
C ILE A 358 17.02 9.77 19.13
N GLU A 359 16.37 10.39 18.16
CA GLU A 359 15.48 11.54 18.31
C GLU A 359 14.00 11.11 18.44
N LYS A 360 13.63 9.97 17.83
CA LYS A 360 12.24 9.46 17.87
C LYS A 360 12.21 7.96 18.07
N LEU A 361 11.55 7.52 19.14
CA LEU A 361 11.20 6.12 19.34
C LEU A 361 9.70 5.96 19.12
N THR A 362 9.31 5.14 18.15
CA THR A 362 7.92 4.77 17.91
C THR A 362 7.75 3.32 18.28
N LEU A 363 6.83 3.04 19.21
CA LEU A 363 6.51 1.69 19.61
C LEU A 363 5.09 1.42 19.13
N ARG A 364 4.91 0.48 18.21
CA ARG A 364 3.58 0.00 17.87
C ARG A 364 3.29 -1.16 18.81
N MET A 365 2.22 -1.00 19.56
CA MET A 365 1.70 -2.07 20.39
C MET A 365 0.60 -2.76 19.61
N TRP A 366 0.64 -4.08 19.55
CA TRP A 366 -0.54 -4.84 19.17
C TRP A 366 -1.57 -4.60 20.28
N GLU A 367 -2.77 -4.11 19.95
CA GLU A 367 -3.87 -4.11 20.91
C GLU A 367 -4.10 -5.56 21.35
N PRO A 368 -3.79 -5.93 22.61
CA PRO A 368 -4.12 -7.27 23.07
C PRO A 368 -5.64 -7.39 23.03
N GLU A 369 -6.14 -8.50 22.48
CA GLU A 369 -7.54 -8.88 22.62
C GLU A 369 -7.84 -8.95 24.14
N GLU A 370 -8.53 -7.91 24.63
CA GLU A 370 -9.06 -7.73 25.99
C GLU A 370 -8.04 -7.58 27.16
N GLY A 371 -7.73 -6.32 27.49
CA GLY A 371 -7.55 -5.89 28.90
C GLY A 371 -6.12 -5.75 29.45
N GLY A 372 -5.08 -6.17 28.75
CA GLY A 372 -3.70 -6.19 29.28
C GLY A 372 -2.82 -4.94 29.04
N GLY A 373 -3.11 -4.10 28.03
CA GLY A 373 -2.09 -3.20 27.47
C GLY A 373 -1.81 -1.86 28.17
N ARG A 374 -2.59 -1.45 29.19
CA ARG A 374 -2.44 -0.10 29.78
C ARG A 374 -1.30 0.03 30.80
N GLU A 375 -0.94 -1.04 31.51
CA GLU A 375 0.14 -1.00 32.49
C GLU A 375 1.51 -0.88 31.79
N ASP A 376 1.62 -1.38 30.56
CA ASP A 376 2.87 -1.46 29.79
C ASP A 376 3.40 -0.09 29.33
N LEU A 377 2.51 0.81 28.89
CA LEU A 377 2.91 2.15 28.45
C LEU A 377 3.53 2.97 29.58
N ARG A 378 3.05 2.81 30.81
CA ARG A 378 3.59 3.51 31.98
C ARG A 378 5.00 3.02 32.32
N GLU A 379 5.25 1.72 32.26
CA GLU A 379 6.59 1.17 32.50
C GLU A 379 7.60 1.64 31.45
N ILE A 380 7.20 1.64 30.17
CA ILE A 380 8.04 2.11 29.06
C ILE A 380 8.39 3.60 29.23
N LEU A 381 7.40 4.45 29.49
CA LEU A 381 7.63 5.89 29.69
C LEU A 381 8.50 6.16 30.91
N THR A 382 8.31 5.40 31.99
CA THR A 382 9.14 5.49 33.20
C THR A 382 10.59 5.07 32.93
N ALA A 383 10.80 4.04 32.10
CA ALA A 383 12.14 3.60 31.73
C ALA A 383 12.88 4.62 30.84
N ILE A 384 12.16 5.34 29.96
CA ILE A 384 12.74 6.31 29.02
C ILE A 384 12.96 7.68 29.68
N VAL A 385 11.96 8.19 30.39
CA VAL A 385 11.95 9.58 30.91
C VAL A 385 12.42 9.64 32.37
N GLY A 386 12.56 8.49 33.03
CA GLY A 386 12.80 8.39 34.46
C GLY A 386 11.50 8.35 35.28
N PRO A 387 11.59 8.19 36.62
CA PRO A 387 10.42 8.17 37.49
C PRO A 387 9.60 9.44 37.31
N TRP A 388 8.31 9.29 37.00
CA TRP A 388 7.38 10.43 36.95
C TRP A 388 7.38 11.14 38.31
N PRO A 389 7.39 12.48 38.35
CA PRO A 389 7.26 13.20 39.60
C PRO A 389 5.95 12.79 40.25
N SER A 390 6.05 12.18 41.43
CA SER A 390 4.94 11.65 42.22
C SER A 390 4.13 12.78 42.88
N GLY A 391 3.53 13.64 42.06
CA GLY A 391 2.73 14.78 42.49
C GLY A 391 1.60 15.08 41.51
N ASN A 392 0.38 14.79 41.97
CA ASN A 392 -0.94 15.02 41.37
C ASN A 392 -1.41 13.97 40.37
N ASP A 393 -2.09 12.96 40.91
CA ASP A 393 -3.12 12.20 40.20
C ASP A 393 -4.31 13.14 39.88
N GLU A 394 -4.26 13.85 38.75
CA GLU A 394 -5.44 14.37 38.03
C GLU A 394 -5.25 14.24 36.51
#